data_AF-A0A9W6X3A8-F1
#
_entry.id   AF-A0A9W6X3A8-F1
#
_cell.length_a   1.000
_cell.length_b   1.000
_cell.length_c   1.000
_cell.angle_alpha   90.00
_cell.angle_beta   90.00
_cell.angle_gamma   90.00
#
_symmetry.space_group_name_H-M   'P 1'
#
loop_
_entity.id
_entity.type
_entity.pdbx_description
1 polymer ?
#
loop_
_entity_poly.entity_id
_entity_poly.type
_entity_poly.pdbx_seq_one_letter_code
_entity_poly.pdbx_strand_id
1 'polypeptide(L)'
;MRRKQERLVQAKELLNTNDFYISIGSDNKEFTSWIATSMEEPDDAMVPVSAGEMPTAVYPPLLPFSDHDLRLTQETTTRTAVLQEQIGQVQLQQDRLAAQTSEYLQAQHDLQVSLVEQQEEMRRQMDEHRKYLEEQYKILKAAEQAVWLQGQRLETIVEAVQPHLQARWGAFAQGAALAAIERPQDISTVTVAAGTNLPVPPIYRGSSKKEKKGVYGQLRDLLKTNQGLESRVSGQILRDATQRLHRARNDGANLWF
;
A
#
# COMPACT_ATOMS: atom_id res chain seq x y z
N MET A 1 30.29 -6.06 -10.90
CA MET A 1 29.88 -4.64 -11.05
C MET A 1 29.10 -4.41 -12.37
N ARG A 2 29.63 -4.71 -13.56
CA ARG A 2 28.92 -4.51 -14.86
C ARG A 2 27.54 -5.19 -14.98
N ARG A 3 27.39 -6.44 -14.54
CA ARG A 3 26.11 -7.18 -14.62
C ARG A 3 24.97 -6.59 -13.77
N LYS A 4 25.28 -5.75 -12.76
CA LYS A 4 24.26 -5.06 -11.96
C LYS A 4 23.77 -3.77 -12.65
N GLN A 5 24.63 -3.12 -13.44
CA GLN A 5 24.23 -1.95 -14.23
C GLN A 5 23.37 -2.35 -15.43
N GLU A 6 23.67 -3.46 -16.11
CA GLU A 6 22.84 -3.96 -17.23
C GLU A 6 21.41 -4.30 -16.79
N ARG A 7 21.24 -4.83 -15.58
CA ARG A 7 19.89 -5.11 -15.03
C ARG A 7 19.11 -3.85 -14.64
N LEU A 8 19.80 -2.77 -14.27
CA LEU A 8 19.17 -1.48 -13.98
C LEU A 8 18.77 -0.72 -15.26
N VAL A 9 19.47 -0.95 -16.37
CA VAL A 9 19.12 -0.40 -17.68
C VAL A 9 17.93 -1.15 -18.28
N GLN A 10 17.90 -2.49 -18.22
CA GLN A 10 16.74 -3.28 -18.66
C GLN A 10 15.48 -3.00 -17.83
N ALA A 11 15.61 -2.77 -16.51
CA ALA A 11 14.46 -2.43 -15.68
C ALA A 11 13.89 -1.03 -15.97
N LYS A 12 14.70 -0.10 -16.51
CA LYS A 12 14.24 1.23 -16.94
C LYS A 12 13.54 1.20 -18.30
N GLU A 13 13.95 0.33 -19.22
CA GLU A 13 13.25 0.17 -20.51
C GLU A 13 11.86 -0.44 -20.36
N LEU A 14 11.65 -1.35 -19.39
CA LEU A 14 10.34 -1.94 -19.11
C LEU A 14 9.35 -0.98 -18.40
N LEU A 15 9.84 0.12 -17.83
CA LEU A 15 9.00 1.15 -17.21
C LEU A 15 8.56 2.23 -18.21
N ASN A 16 9.13 2.27 -19.42
CA ASN A 16 8.85 3.30 -20.43
C ASN A 16 7.88 2.83 -21.53
N THR A 17 7.37 1.59 -21.45
CA THR A 17 6.41 1.01 -22.40
C THR A 17 4.96 1.00 -21.88
N ASN A 18 4.70 1.54 -20.69
CA ASN A 18 3.35 1.60 -20.12
C ASN A 18 2.55 2.86 -20.52
N ASP A 19 3.12 3.74 -21.35
CA ASP A 19 2.42 4.93 -21.87
C ASP A 19 1.59 4.65 -23.15
N PHE A 20 1.43 3.39 -23.58
CA PHE A 20 0.78 3.05 -24.85
C PHE A 20 -0.64 2.48 -24.76
N TYR A 21 -1.30 2.50 -23.61
CA TYR A 21 -2.69 2.00 -23.49
C TYR A 21 -3.60 2.92 -22.69
N ILE A 22 -3.65 4.20 -23.05
CA ILE A 22 -4.79 5.06 -22.72
C ILE A 22 -5.15 5.88 -23.96
N SER A 23 -5.87 5.25 -24.89
CA SER A 23 -6.56 5.96 -25.96
C SER A 23 -7.83 5.21 -26.34
N ILE A 24 -8.75 5.09 -25.38
CA ILE A 24 -10.14 4.74 -25.67
C ILE A 24 -11.01 5.69 -24.85
N GLY A 25 -11.50 6.76 -25.48
CA GLY A 25 -12.44 7.67 -24.85
C GLY A 25 -12.38 9.08 -25.40
N SER A 26 -12.91 9.31 -26.61
CA SER A 26 -13.39 10.65 -26.97
C SER A 26 -14.47 10.71 -28.06
N ASP A 27 -14.79 9.62 -28.77
CA ASP A 27 -15.70 9.72 -29.92
C ASP A 27 -17.09 9.13 -29.65
N ASN A 28 -17.68 9.43 -28.49
CA ASN A 28 -19.05 9.03 -28.14
C ASN A 28 -20.04 10.21 -28.11
N LYS A 29 -19.78 11.27 -28.89
CA LYS A 29 -20.71 12.40 -29.05
C LYS A 29 -21.72 12.22 -30.18
N GLU A 30 -21.56 11.21 -31.04
CA GLU A 30 -22.46 11.00 -32.18
C GLU A 30 -23.58 9.99 -31.89
N PHE A 31 -23.41 9.08 -30.91
CA PHE A 31 -24.40 8.05 -30.63
C PHE A 31 -25.59 8.53 -29.79
N THR A 32 -25.43 9.62 -29.03
CA THR A 32 -26.53 10.22 -28.26
C THR A 32 -27.41 11.18 -29.08
N SER A 33 -27.00 11.52 -30.32
CA SER A 33 -27.79 12.37 -31.22
C SER A 33 -28.95 11.65 -31.90
N TRP A 34 -28.91 10.31 -32.02
CA TRP A 34 -29.94 9.56 -32.76
C TRP A 34 -31.14 9.13 -31.89
N ILE A 35 -31.02 9.15 -30.56
CA ILE A 35 -32.10 8.76 -29.64
C ILE A 35 -33.10 9.93 -29.39
N ALA A 36 -32.74 11.16 -29.74
CA ALA A 36 -33.55 12.36 -29.46
C ALA A 36 -34.50 12.80 -30.60
N THR A 37 -34.65 12.02 -31.69
CA THR A 37 -35.39 12.48 -32.90
C THR A 37 -36.64 11.66 -33.23
N SER A 38 -37.24 10.92 -32.29
CA SER A 38 -38.42 10.08 -32.58
C SER A 38 -39.64 10.30 -31.68
N MET A 39 -39.74 11.42 -30.97
CA MET A 39 -40.96 11.79 -30.23
C MET A 39 -41.26 13.27 -30.39
N GLU A 40 -41.76 13.67 -31.56
CA GLU A 40 -42.56 14.90 -31.71
C GLU A 40 -43.23 14.89 -33.09
N GLU A 41 -44.37 14.22 -33.20
CA GLU A 41 -45.36 14.54 -34.24
C GLU A 41 -46.63 15.02 -33.52
N PRO A 42 -46.93 16.33 -33.57
CA PRO A 42 -48.11 16.90 -32.95
C PRO A 42 -49.36 16.60 -33.79
N ASP A 43 -50.43 16.17 -33.10
CA ASP A 43 -51.79 16.06 -33.64
C ASP A 43 -52.23 17.37 -34.30
N ASP A 44 -52.21 17.39 -35.63
CA ASP A 44 -52.57 18.54 -36.44
C ASP A 44 -54.09 18.58 -36.73
N ALA A 45 -54.69 19.68 -36.29
CA ALA A 45 -55.93 20.32 -36.76
C ALA A 45 -57.20 19.46 -36.93
N MET A 46 -58.00 19.41 -35.86
CA MET A 46 -59.45 19.22 -35.93
C MET A 46 -60.10 20.46 -36.59
N VAL A 47 -60.49 20.34 -37.86
CA VAL A 47 -61.30 21.33 -38.58
C VAL A 47 -62.76 21.26 -38.10
N PRO A 48 -63.41 22.37 -37.66
CA PRO A 48 -64.84 22.37 -37.43
C PRO A 48 -65.57 22.48 -38.79
N VAL A 49 -66.12 21.38 -39.28
CA VAL A 49 -66.99 21.39 -40.46
C VAL A 49 -68.35 21.97 -40.07
N SER A 50 -68.75 22.99 -40.83
CA SER A 50 -69.97 23.78 -40.67
C SER A 50 -71.25 22.96 -40.67
N ALA A 51 -72.21 23.45 -39.89
CA ALA A 51 -73.60 23.00 -39.82
C ALA A 51 -74.29 23.12 -41.18
N GLY A 52 -74.28 22.02 -41.94
CA GLY A 52 -75.16 21.77 -43.08
C GLY A 52 -76.12 20.66 -42.71
N GLU A 53 -77.41 21.00 -42.71
CA GLU A 53 -78.57 20.13 -42.48
C GLU A 53 -78.41 18.77 -43.20
N MET A 54 -78.08 17.71 -42.46
CA MET A 54 -78.03 16.36 -43.01
C MET A 54 -79.44 15.76 -43.04
N PRO A 55 -79.86 15.14 -44.15
CA PRO A 55 -81.12 14.42 -44.20
C PRO A 55 -81.10 13.31 -43.16
N THR A 56 -82.18 13.17 -42.39
CA THR A 56 -82.38 12.11 -41.41
C THR A 56 -82.37 10.77 -42.14
N ALA A 57 -81.17 10.20 -42.32
CA ALA A 57 -81.00 8.84 -42.78
C ALA A 57 -81.57 7.95 -41.69
N VAL A 58 -82.77 7.43 -41.93
CA VAL A 58 -83.34 6.35 -41.12
C VAL A 58 -82.44 5.15 -41.34
N TYR A 59 -81.44 5.01 -40.47
CA TYR A 59 -80.54 3.87 -40.50
C TYR A 59 -81.38 2.61 -40.30
N PRO A 60 -81.25 1.59 -41.17
CA PRO A 60 -81.83 0.29 -40.89
C PRO A 60 -81.28 -0.22 -39.56
N PRO A 61 -82.08 -0.93 -38.75
CA PRO A 61 -81.61 -1.50 -37.50
C PRO A 61 -80.34 -2.31 -37.76
N LEU A 62 -79.31 -2.07 -36.96
CA LEU A 62 -78.02 -2.76 -37.06
C LEU A 62 -78.28 -4.26 -37.20
N LEU A 63 -77.84 -4.83 -38.33
CA LEU A 63 -77.93 -6.26 -38.57
C LEU A 63 -77.28 -6.98 -37.38
N PRO A 64 -77.95 -7.98 -36.79
CA PRO A 64 -77.35 -8.76 -35.72
C PRO A 64 -76.03 -9.33 -36.24
N PHE A 65 -74.94 -9.10 -35.50
CA PHE A 65 -73.62 -9.60 -35.85
C PHE A 65 -73.71 -11.09 -36.18
N SER A 66 -73.19 -11.45 -37.34
CA SER A 66 -73.08 -12.85 -37.74
C SER A 66 -72.22 -13.58 -36.68
N ASP A 67 -72.55 -14.83 -36.34
CA ASP A 67 -71.74 -15.64 -35.43
C ASP A 67 -70.26 -15.73 -35.88
N HIS A 68 -70.01 -15.58 -37.19
CA HIS A 68 -68.67 -15.47 -37.76
C HIS A 68 -67.91 -14.20 -37.33
N ASP A 69 -68.55 -13.04 -37.26
CA ASP A 69 -67.91 -11.78 -36.86
C ASP A 69 -67.58 -11.77 -35.36
N LEU A 70 -68.49 -12.32 -34.55
CA LEU A 70 -68.26 -12.56 -33.12
C LEU A 70 -67.08 -13.51 -32.89
N ARG A 71 -67.00 -14.60 -33.66
CA ARG A 71 -65.89 -15.56 -33.58
C ARG A 71 -64.56 -14.94 -34.02
N LEU A 72 -64.54 -14.13 -35.07
CA LEU A 72 -63.35 -13.40 -35.54
C LEU A 72 -62.87 -12.39 -34.47
N THR A 73 -63.81 -11.70 -33.82
CA THR A 73 -63.50 -10.73 -32.76
C THR A 73 -62.90 -11.41 -31.53
N GLN A 74 -63.46 -12.56 -31.11
CA GLN A 74 -62.89 -13.35 -30.00
C GLN A 74 -61.52 -13.91 -30.35
N GLU A 75 -61.33 -14.42 -31.57
CA GLU A 75 -60.06 -14.95 -32.04
C GLU A 75 -58.97 -13.86 -32.08
N THR A 76 -59.32 -12.67 -32.57
CA THR A 76 -58.43 -11.51 -32.61
C THR A 76 -58.06 -11.05 -31.20
N THR A 77 -59.05 -10.94 -30.29
CA THR A 77 -58.84 -10.57 -28.88
C THR A 77 -57.93 -11.58 -28.16
N THR A 78 -58.12 -12.87 -28.42
CA THR A 78 -57.29 -13.93 -27.84
C THR A 78 -55.86 -13.84 -28.37
N ARG A 79 -55.68 -13.60 -29.67
CA ARG A 79 -54.35 -13.42 -30.28
C ARG A 79 -53.62 -12.19 -29.74
N THR A 80 -54.29 -11.05 -29.58
CA THR A 80 -53.67 -9.85 -29.00
C THR A 80 -53.32 -10.04 -27.53
N ALA A 81 -54.14 -10.73 -26.74
CA ALA A 81 -53.80 -11.05 -25.35
C ALA A 81 -52.53 -11.93 -25.24
N VAL A 82 -52.43 -12.98 -26.07
CA VAL A 82 -51.24 -13.84 -26.12
C VAL A 82 -49.99 -13.07 -26.58
N LEU A 83 -50.14 -12.18 -27.57
CA LEU A 83 -49.06 -11.30 -28.04
C LEU A 83 -48.56 -10.37 -26.93
N GLN A 84 -49.48 -9.75 -26.19
CA GLN A 84 -49.15 -8.84 -25.10
C GLN A 84 -48.44 -9.57 -23.95
N GLU A 85 -48.86 -10.80 -23.64
CA GLU A 85 -48.17 -11.65 -22.67
C GLU A 85 -46.75 -12.01 -23.13
N GLN A 86 -46.59 -12.39 -24.41
CA GLN A 86 -45.27 -12.69 -24.98
C GLN A 86 -44.32 -11.48 -24.94
N ILE A 87 -44.83 -10.29 -25.29
CA ILE A 87 -44.06 -9.04 -25.21
C ILE A 87 -43.64 -8.77 -23.76
N GLY A 88 -44.56 -8.97 -22.80
CA GLY A 88 -44.26 -8.82 -21.37
C GLY A 88 -43.17 -9.79 -20.89
N GLN A 89 -43.19 -11.04 -21.34
CA GLN A 89 -42.15 -12.02 -21.01
C GLN A 89 -40.79 -11.66 -21.59
N VAL A 90 -40.74 -11.19 -22.85
CA VAL A 90 -39.50 -10.73 -23.49
C VAL A 90 -38.94 -9.51 -22.76
N GLN A 91 -39.80 -8.57 -22.37
CA GLN A 91 -39.38 -7.38 -21.63
C GLN A 91 -38.76 -7.76 -20.28
N LEU A 92 -39.41 -8.66 -19.53
CA LEU A 92 -38.90 -9.15 -18.25
C LEU A 92 -37.57 -9.89 -18.41
N GLN A 93 -37.41 -10.63 -19.51
CA GLN A 93 -36.15 -11.30 -19.82
C GLN A 93 -35.04 -10.27 -20.14
N GLN A 94 -35.36 -9.21 -20.89
CA GLN A 94 -34.42 -8.12 -21.15
C GLN A 94 -34.02 -7.40 -19.87
N ASP A 95 -34.98 -7.06 -19.01
CA ASP A 95 -34.70 -6.38 -17.74
C ASP A 95 -33.82 -7.23 -16.83
N ARG A 96 -34.07 -8.55 -16.78
CA ARG A 96 -33.22 -9.48 -16.03
C ARG A 96 -31.80 -9.54 -16.58
N LEU A 97 -31.64 -9.59 -17.90
CA LEU A 97 -30.32 -9.57 -18.55
C LEU A 97 -29.61 -8.22 -18.33
N ALA A 98 -30.33 -7.11 -18.41
CA ALA A 98 -29.81 -5.78 -18.13
C ALA A 98 -29.35 -5.65 -16.68
N ALA A 99 -30.14 -6.15 -15.72
CA ALA A 99 -29.75 -6.19 -14.31
C ALA A 99 -28.47 -7.02 -14.10
N GLN A 100 -28.42 -8.25 -14.62
CA GLN A 100 -27.25 -9.12 -14.48
C GLN A 100 -25.98 -8.52 -15.12
N THR A 101 -26.11 -7.90 -16.29
CA THR A 101 -24.97 -7.25 -16.95
C THR A 101 -24.51 -6.02 -16.17
N SER A 102 -25.44 -5.24 -15.61
CA SER A 102 -25.09 -4.10 -14.75
C SER A 102 -24.38 -4.52 -13.46
N GLU A 103 -24.88 -5.56 -12.78
CA GLU A 103 -24.27 -6.10 -11.56
C GLU A 103 -22.86 -6.62 -11.82
N TYR A 104 -22.67 -7.31 -12.95
CA TYR A 104 -21.35 -7.80 -13.35
C TYR A 104 -20.35 -6.67 -13.61
N LEU A 105 -20.76 -5.64 -14.36
CA LEU A 105 -19.92 -4.49 -14.65
C LEU A 105 -19.62 -3.69 -13.38
N GLN A 106 -20.59 -3.55 -12.49
CA GLN A 106 -20.41 -2.89 -11.21
C GLN A 106 -19.40 -3.66 -10.34
N ALA A 107 -19.54 -4.98 -10.22
CA ALA A 107 -18.60 -5.81 -9.47
C ALA A 107 -17.18 -5.76 -10.05
N GLN A 108 -17.05 -5.71 -11.38
CA GLN A 108 -15.76 -5.48 -12.07
C GLN A 108 -15.14 -4.13 -11.68
N HIS A 109 -15.94 -3.06 -11.71
CA HIS A 109 -15.49 -1.73 -11.34
C HIS A 109 -15.05 -1.67 -9.87
N ASP A 110 -15.85 -2.24 -8.96
CA ASP A 110 -15.54 -2.23 -7.52
C ASP A 110 -14.26 -3.02 -7.21
N LEU A 111 -14.03 -4.13 -7.92
CA LEU A 111 -12.78 -4.89 -7.81
C LEU A 111 -11.57 -4.08 -8.31
N GLN A 112 -11.74 -3.32 -9.40
CA GLN A 112 -10.69 -2.44 -9.91
C GLN A 112 -10.37 -1.31 -8.94
N VAL A 113 -11.39 -0.66 -8.37
CA VAL A 113 -11.21 0.39 -7.35
C VAL A 113 -10.51 -0.17 -6.12
N SER A 114 -10.97 -1.31 -5.60
CA SER A 114 -10.37 -1.96 -4.43
C SER A 114 -8.89 -2.27 -4.62
N LEU A 115 -8.50 -2.75 -5.80
CA LEU A 115 -7.11 -3.04 -6.14
C LEU A 115 -6.24 -1.78 -6.18
N VAL A 116 -6.74 -0.71 -6.79
CA VAL A 116 -6.04 0.58 -6.89
C VAL A 116 -5.87 1.21 -5.51
N GLU A 117 -6.93 1.22 -4.71
CA GLU A 117 -6.87 1.70 -3.32
C GLU A 117 -5.83 0.92 -2.49
N GLN A 118 -5.80 -0.41 -2.63
CA GLN A 118 -4.80 -1.24 -1.95
C GLN A 118 -3.37 -0.89 -2.39
N GLN A 119 -3.17 -0.63 -3.68
CA GLN A 119 -1.86 -0.24 -4.21
C GLN A 119 -1.43 1.14 -3.69
N GLU A 120 -2.35 2.10 -3.65
CA GLU A 120 -2.08 3.43 -3.10
C GLU A 120 -1.74 3.37 -1.60
N GLU A 121 -2.44 2.54 -0.84
CA GLU A 121 -2.17 2.38 0.58
C GLU A 121 -0.78 1.78 0.82
N MET A 122 -0.40 0.75 0.06
CA MET A 122 0.96 0.20 0.12
C MET A 122 2.01 1.26 -0.22
N ARG A 123 1.73 2.11 -1.23
CA ARG A 123 2.61 3.20 -1.60
C ARG A 123 2.77 4.21 -0.48
N ARG A 124 1.68 4.59 0.20
CA ARG A 124 1.72 5.49 1.38
C ARG A 124 2.56 4.90 2.49
N GLN A 125 2.35 3.64 2.84
CA GLN A 125 3.14 2.95 3.86
C GLN A 125 4.64 2.93 3.53
N MET A 126 4.98 2.66 2.26
CA MET A 126 6.37 2.68 1.81
C MET A 126 6.99 4.09 1.91
N ASP A 127 6.22 5.13 1.58
CA ASP A 127 6.67 6.52 1.71
C ASP A 127 6.84 6.94 3.17
N GLU A 128 5.98 6.49 4.08
CA GLU A 128 6.14 6.71 5.52
C GLU A 128 7.37 6.00 6.06
N HIS A 129 7.58 4.73 5.70
CA HIS A 129 8.77 4.00 6.11
C HIS A 129 10.05 4.63 5.57
N ARG A 130 10.04 5.13 4.32
CA ARG A 130 11.14 5.90 3.74
C ARG A 130 11.42 7.16 4.55
N LYS A 131 10.38 7.96 4.87
CA LYS A 131 10.53 9.17 5.69
C LYS A 131 11.11 8.86 7.07
N TYR A 132 10.60 7.82 7.73
CA TYR A 132 11.11 7.37 9.02
C TYR A 132 12.62 7.06 8.94
N LEU A 133 13.04 6.32 7.91
CA LEU A 133 14.46 6.01 7.69
C LEU A 133 15.30 7.27 7.42
N GLU A 134 14.77 8.22 6.64
CA GLU A 134 15.44 9.50 6.40
C GLU A 134 15.64 10.29 7.69
N GLU A 135 14.65 10.30 8.58
CA GLU A 135 14.75 10.92 9.90
C GLU A 135 15.80 10.23 10.79
N GLN A 136 15.82 8.90 10.80
CA GLN A 136 16.85 8.13 11.52
C GLN A 136 18.25 8.45 10.99
N TYR A 137 18.40 8.54 9.67
CA TYR A 137 19.67 8.90 9.05
C TYR A 137 20.11 10.31 9.42
N LYS A 138 19.20 11.27 9.48
CA LYS A 138 19.50 12.65 9.88
C LYS A 138 20.05 12.73 11.31
N ILE A 139 19.43 12.01 12.23
CA ILE A 139 19.90 11.93 13.63
C ILE A 139 21.28 11.28 13.67
N LEU A 140 21.46 10.17 12.96
CA LEU A 140 22.75 9.49 12.89
C LEU A 140 23.86 10.39 12.33
N LYS A 141 23.55 11.17 11.29
CA LYS A 141 24.51 12.11 10.69
C LYS A 141 24.88 13.23 11.65
N ALA A 142 23.94 13.74 12.42
CA ALA A 142 24.22 14.73 13.47
C ALA A 142 25.10 14.15 14.58
N ALA A 143 24.83 12.90 15.00
CA ALA A 143 25.67 12.20 15.98
C ALA A 143 27.09 11.97 15.44
N GLU A 144 27.24 11.60 14.17
CA GLU A 144 28.54 11.45 13.51
C GLU A 144 29.35 12.76 13.56
N GLN A 145 28.72 13.90 13.24
CA GLN A 145 29.38 15.21 13.32
C GLN A 145 29.80 15.57 14.75
N ALA A 146 28.95 15.27 15.74
CA ALA A 146 29.27 15.53 17.15
C ALA A 146 30.47 14.68 17.62
N VAL A 147 30.51 13.40 17.25
CA VAL A 147 31.64 12.51 17.54
C VAL A 147 32.90 12.97 16.81
N TRP A 148 32.78 13.45 15.58
CA TRP A 148 33.91 14.00 14.83
C TRP A 148 34.51 15.24 15.52
N LEU A 149 33.68 16.19 15.97
CA LEU A 149 34.12 17.36 16.73
C LEU A 149 34.80 16.96 18.06
N GLN A 150 34.28 15.93 18.72
CA GLN A 150 34.91 15.37 19.91
C GLN A 150 36.28 14.75 19.60
N GLY A 151 36.41 14.06 18.46
CA GLY A 151 37.68 13.53 17.96
C GLY A 151 38.73 14.62 17.78
N GLN A 152 38.37 15.72 17.12
CA GLN A 152 39.30 16.85 16.94
C GLN A 152 39.77 17.46 18.26
N ARG A 153 38.87 17.58 19.24
CA ARG A 153 39.24 18.05 20.60
C ARG A 153 40.23 17.11 21.26
N LEU A 154 40.06 15.80 21.11
CA LEU A 154 40.99 14.81 21.64
C LEU A 154 42.36 14.94 20.96
N GLU A 155 42.41 15.11 19.65
CA GLU A 155 43.66 15.34 18.91
C GLU A 155 44.38 16.60 19.40
N THR A 156 43.64 17.70 19.61
CA THR A 156 44.20 18.96 20.14
C THR A 156 44.79 18.76 21.54
N ILE A 157 44.09 18.04 22.42
CA ILE A 157 44.58 17.75 23.78
C ILE A 157 45.81 16.85 23.71
N VAL A 158 45.81 15.84 22.84
CA VAL A 158 46.95 14.95 22.64
C VAL A 158 48.17 15.75 22.16
N GLU A 159 48.01 16.65 21.20
CA GLU A 159 49.09 17.51 20.69
C GLU A 159 49.61 18.46 21.78
N ALA A 160 48.72 19.08 22.56
CA ALA A 160 49.11 19.97 23.67
C ALA A 160 49.86 19.23 24.79
N VAL A 161 49.50 17.97 25.06
CA VAL A 161 50.12 17.15 26.10
C VAL A 161 51.38 16.44 25.58
N GLN A 162 51.53 16.24 24.27
CA GLN A 162 52.68 15.60 23.64
C GLN A 162 54.05 16.13 24.09
N PRO A 163 54.34 17.44 24.13
CA PRO A 163 55.63 17.95 24.60
C PRO A 163 55.85 17.66 26.09
N HIS A 164 54.81 17.73 26.91
CA HIS A 164 54.90 17.39 28.34
C HIS A 164 55.14 15.89 28.56
N LEU A 165 54.47 15.05 27.76
CA LEU A 165 54.67 13.61 27.77
C LEU A 165 56.09 13.25 27.30
N GLN A 166 56.58 13.88 26.23
CA GLN A 166 57.95 13.68 25.73
C GLN A 166 59.01 14.16 26.71
N ALA A 167 58.79 15.27 27.42
CA ALA A 167 59.71 15.71 28.47
C ALA A 167 59.76 14.70 29.63
N ARG A 168 58.60 14.22 30.08
CA ARG A 168 58.50 13.31 31.22
C ARG A 168 58.99 11.88 30.91
N TRP A 169 58.65 11.35 29.74
CA TRP A 169 59.07 10.00 29.32
C TRP A 169 60.44 10.01 28.62
N GLY A 170 60.81 11.10 27.94
CA GLY A 170 62.14 11.30 27.39
C GLY A 170 63.22 11.39 28.46
N ALA A 171 62.93 12.06 29.59
CA ALA A 171 63.82 12.05 30.77
C ALA A 171 63.97 10.64 31.37
N PHE A 172 62.93 9.81 31.34
CA PHE A 172 63.01 8.40 31.77
C PHE A 172 63.86 7.55 30.81
N ALA A 173 63.72 7.73 29.49
CA ALA A 173 64.55 7.05 28.49
C ALA A 173 66.02 7.52 28.53
N GLN A 174 66.26 8.81 28.75
CA GLN A 174 67.61 9.38 28.91
C GLN A 174 68.26 8.97 30.24
N GLY A 175 67.48 8.84 31.33
CA GLY A 175 67.96 8.28 32.60
C GLY A 175 68.36 6.80 32.48
N ALA A 176 67.64 6.02 31.68
CA ALA A 176 68.02 4.65 31.35
C ALA A 176 69.27 4.57 30.43
N ALA A 177 69.46 5.54 29.54
CA ALA A 177 70.65 5.64 28.70
C ALA A 177 71.91 6.06 29.48
N LEU A 178 71.77 6.95 30.47
CA LEU A 178 72.87 7.30 31.39
C LEU A 178 73.18 6.16 32.37
N ALA A 179 72.18 5.41 32.82
CA ALA A 179 72.38 4.21 33.65
C ALA A 179 73.03 3.03 32.91
N ALA A 180 73.10 3.07 31.58
CA ALA A 180 73.82 2.08 30.76
C ALA A 180 75.32 2.41 30.62
N ILE A 181 75.76 3.64 30.95
CA ILE A 181 77.14 4.10 30.72
C ILE A 181 77.98 4.11 32.00
N GLU A 182 77.40 4.18 33.21
CA GLU A 182 78.19 4.07 34.45
C GLU A 182 77.64 2.99 35.39
N ARG A 183 78.29 1.82 35.36
CA ARG A 183 78.46 1.00 36.57
C ARG A 183 79.84 1.26 37.13
N PRO A 184 79.93 1.65 38.40
CA PRO A 184 80.66 0.81 39.35
C PRO A 184 79.77 0.35 40.50
N GLN A 185 79.90 -0.92 40.87
CA GLN A 185 79.44 -1.44 42.16
C GLN A 185 80.24 -0.76 43.28
N ASP A 186 79.57 -0.20 44.28
CA ASP A 186 79.92 -0.45 45.69
C ASP A 186 78.81 0.00 46.65
N ILE A 187 78.36 -1.00 47.39
CA ILE A 187 77.61 -1.09 48.66
C ILE A 187 77.37 0.21 49.45
N SER A 188 76.09 0.57 49.66
CA SER A 188 75.66 1.26 50.89
C SER A 188 74.18 0.99 51.16
N THR A 189 73.92 0.24 52.23
CA THR A 189 72.60 -0.05 52.77
C THR A 189 72.02 1.20 53.45
N VAL A 190 71.11 1.90 52.76
CA VAL A 190 70.15 2.82 53.38
C VAL A 190 68.76 2.46 52.86
N THR A 191 67.99 1.76 53.69
CA THR A 191 66.57 1.48 53.44
C THR A 191 65.78 2.77 53.61
N VAL A 192 65.69 3.57 52.55
CA VAL A 192 64.69 4.63 52.45
C VAL A 192 63.37 3.97 52.06
N ALA A 193 62.43 3.90 53.00
CA ALA A 193 61.03 3.62 52.70
C ALA A 193 60.46 4.82 51.90
N ALA A 194 60.71 4.84 50.59
CA ALA A 194 60.13 5.82 49.70
C ALA A 194 58.64 5.54 49.57
N GLY A 195 57.84 6.33 50.29
CA GLY A 195 56.39 6.34 50.21
C GLY A 195 55.95 6.41 48.74
N THR A 196 55.20 5.40 48.33
CA THR A 196 54.67 5.22 46.98
C THR A 196 53.64 6.32 46.68
N ASN A 197 54.10 7.49 46.25
CA ASN A 197 53.26 8.57 45.70
C ASN A 197 53.11 8.46 44.17
N LEU A 198 53.32 7.27 43.60
CA LEU A 198 53.01 7.01 42.20
C LEU A 198 51.49 6.78 42.09
N PRO A 199 50.75 7.53 41.26
CA PRO A 199 49.36 7.19 40.99
C PRO A 199 49.35 5.79 40.35
N VAL A 200 48.82 4.82 41.09
CA VAL A 200 48.56 3.49 40.56
C VAL A 200 47.62 3.67 39.36
N PRO A 201 47.98 3.17 38.16
CA PRO A 201 47.09 3.23 37.01
C PRO A 201 45.72 2.69 37.40
N PRO A 202 44.60 3.30 36.97
CA PRO A 202 43.29 2.76 37.27
C PRO A 202 43.25 1.33 36.72
N ILE A 203 43.25 0.35 37.63
CA ILE A 203 43.11 -1.04 37.26
C ILE A 203 41.72 -1.12 36.65
N TYR A 204 41.65 -1.39 35.34
CA TYR A 204 40.41 -1.67 34.65
C TYR A 204 39.79 -2.89 35.32
N ARG A 205 38.92 -2.62 36.29
CA ARG A 205 38.11 -3.61 36.98
C ARG A 205 37.03 -3.95 35.96
N GLY A 206 37.34 -4.88 35.06
CA GLY A 206 36.43 -5.28 33.99
C GLY A 206 35.02 -5.52 34.53
N SER A 207 34.00 -5.28 33.68
CA SER A 207 32.58 -5.33 34.07
C SER A 207 32.32 -6.49 35.03
N SER A 208 31.73 -6.19 36.18
CA SER A 208 31.48 -7.20 37.20
C SER A 208 30.66 -8.36 36.61
N LYS A 209 30.90 -9.60 37.05
CA LYS A 209 30.15 -10.80 36.61
C LYS A 209 28.63 -10.60 36.75
N LYS A 210 28.20 -9.71 37.67
CA LYS A 210 26.81 -9.29 37.89
C LYS A 210 26.28 -8.36 36.78
N GLU A 211 27.08 -7.42 36.29
CA GLU A 211 26.71 -6.52 35.18
C GLU A 211 26.64 -7.25 33.85
N LYS A 212 27.61 -8.13 33.56
CA LYS A 212 27.56 -8.98 32.35
C LYS A 212 26.29 -9.82 32.31
N LYS A 213 25.88 -10.43 33.43
CA LYS A 213 24.63 -11.19 33.50
C LYS A 213 23.39 -10.31 33.27
N GLY A 214 23.38 -9.07 33.76
CA GLY A 214 22.30 -8.12 33.49
C GLY A 214 22.17 -7.78 32.01
N VAL A 215 23.28 -7.41 31.35
CA VAL A 215 23.29 -7.02 29.93
C VAL A 215 22.93 -8.20 29.02
N TYR A 216 23.51 -9.39 29.24
CA TYR A 216 23.17 -10.57 28.44
C TYR A 216 21.78 -11.14 28.74
N GLY A 217 21.28 -10.94 29.96
CA GLY A 217 19.90 -11.27 30.32
C GLY A 217 18.90 -10.39 29.58
N GLN A 218 19.12 -9.08 29.61
CA GLN A 218 18.28 -8.09 28.94
C GLN A 218 18.25 -8.28 27.42
N LEU A 219 19.40 -8.60 26.80
CA LEU A 219 19.48 -8.96 25.38
C LEU A 219 18.75 -10.27 25.05
N ARG A 220 18.80 -11.26 25.95
CA ARG A 220 18.09 -12.54 25.78
C ARG A 220 16.58 -12.35 25.89
N ASP A 221 16.12 -11.47 26.78
CA ASP A 221 14.70 -11.19 26.97
C ASP A 221 14.13 -10.34 25.81
N LEU A 222 14.91 -9.40 25.28
CA LEU A 222 14.57 -8.68 24.04
C LEU A 222 14.49 -9.61 22.82
N LEU A 223 15.39 -10.59 22.72
CA LEU A 223 15.34 -11.56 21.62
C LEU A 223 14.15 -12.51 21.72
N LYS A 224 13.79 -12.95 22.93
CA LYS A 224 12.61 -13.79 23.17
C LYS A 224 11.29 -13.04 22.93
N THR A 225 11.22 -11.78 23.32
CA THR A 225 10.03 -10.95 23.09
C THR A 225 9.83 -10.68 21.60
N ASN A 226 10.89 -10.41 20.83
CA ASN A 226 10.81 -10.28 19.38
C ASN A 226 10.39 -11.60 18.68
N GLN A 227 10.96 -12.75 19.05
CA GLN A 227 10.49 -14.04 18.51
C GLN A 227 9.04 -14.36 18.88
N GLY A 228 8.60 -14.00 20.09
CA GLY A 228 7.21 -14.14 20.52
C GLY A 228 6.25 -13.23 19.77
N LEU A 229 6.67 -12.01 19.43
CA LEU A 229 5.90 -11.07 18.63
C LEU A 229 5.79 -11.55 17.18
N GLU A 230 6.88 -12.00 16.56
CA GLU A 230 6.85 -12.57 15.21
C GLU A 230 5.96 -13.82 15.13
N SER A 231 6.00 -14.68 16.14
CA SER A 231 5.15 -15.88 16.22
C SER A 231 3.67 -15.53 16.41
N ARG A 232 3.35 -14.49 17.18
CA ARG A 232 1.97 -14.00 17.37
C ARG A 232 1.44 -13.34 16.11
N VAL A 233 2.24 -12.51 15.44
CA VAL A 233 1.88 -11.85 14.18
C VAL A 233 1.67 -12.89 13.08
N SER A 234 2.59 -13.85 12.94
CA SER A 234 2.47 -14.94 11.97
C SER A 234 1.26 -15.83 12.25
N GLY A 235 1.01 -16.14 13.53
CA GLY A 235 -0.19 -16.90 13.92
C GLY A 235 -1.50 -16.15 13.73
N GLN A 236 -1.49 -14.81 13.86
CA GLN A 236 -2.67 -13.97 13.60
C GLN A 236 -2.98 -13.92 12.09
N ILE A 237 -1.95 -13.70 11.27
CA ILE A 237 -2.08 -13.70 9.80
C ILE A 237 -2.58 -15.06 9.30
N LEU A 238 -2.06 -16.16 9.85
CA LEU A 238 -2.51 -17.50 9.48
C LEU A 238 -3.98 -17.75 9.88
N ARG A 239 -4.41 -17.28 11.06
CA ARG A 239 -5.81 -17.37 11.50
C ARG A 239 -6.75 -16.53 10.64
N ASP A 240 -6.36 -15.30 10.30
CA ASP A 240 -7.15 -14.42 9.45
C ASP A 240 -7.26 -14.97 8.02
N ALA A 241 -6.17 -15.51 7.46
CA ALA A 241 -6.19 -16.17 6.16
C ALA A 241 -7.10 -17.40 6.16
N THR A 242 -7.09 -18.19 7.24
CA THR A 242 -7.95 -19.37 7.37
C THR A 242 -9.43 -18.99 7.53
N GLN A 243 -9.74 -17.90 8.25
CA GLN A 243 -11.11 -17.38 8.36
C GLN A 243 -11.62 -16.81 7.03
N ARG A 244 -10.75 -16.13 6.26
CA ARG A 244 -11.10 -15.63 4.91
C ARG A 244 -11.39 -16.79 3.95
N LEU A 245 -10.59 -17.86 4.00
CA LEU A 245 -10.83 -19.09 3.23
C LEU A 245 -12.15 -19.77 3.62
N HIS A 246 -12.49 -19.83 4.91
CA HIS A 246 -13.76 -20.39 5.35
C HIS A 246 -14.97 -19.55 4.93
N ARG A 247 -14.88 -18.21 4.92
CA ARG A 247 -15.95 -17.35 4.39
C ARG A 247 -16.12 -17.52 2.89
N ALA A 248 -15.03 -17.45 2.12
CA ALA A 248 -15.08 -17.65 0.67
C ALA A 248 -15.67 -19.01 0.26
N ARG A 249 -15.44 -20.06 1.07
CA ARG A 249 -16.04 -21.39 0.86
C ARG A 249 -17.55 -21.42 1.14
N ASN A 250 -18.03 -20.67 2.11
CA ASN A 250 -19.46 -20.59 2.43
C ASN A 250 -20.21 -19.68 1.46
N ASP A 251 -19.57 -18.61 0.99
CA ASP A 251 -20.14 -17.69 0.00
C ASP A 251 -20.20 -18.33 -1.41
N GLY A 252 -19.26 -19.22 -1.73
CA GLY A 252 -19.28 -20.03 -2.96
C GLY A 252 -20.29 -21.19 -2.96
N ALA A 253 -20.85 -21.56 -1.81
CA ALA A 253 -21.85 -22.64 -1.71
C ALA A 253 -23.29 -22.16 -1.99
N ASN A 254 -23.53 -20.85 -2.02
CA ASN A 254 -24.85 -20.25 -2.33
C ASN A 254 -25.04 -19.94 -3.83
N LEU A 255 -24.08 -20.30 -4.69
CA LEU A 255 -24.16 -20.10 -6.15
C LEU A 255 -24.53 -21.38 -6.92
N TRP A 256 -24.85 -22.47 -6.21
CA TRP A 256 -25.28 -23.74 -6.79
C TRP A 256 -26.46 -24.36 -6.01
N PHE A 257 -27.50 -23.56 -5.75
CA PHE A 257 -28.87 -24.03 -5.51
C PHE A 257 -29.88 -23.00 -6.03
#